data_AF-A0A7V1ZVD2-F1
#
_entry.id   AF-A0A7V1ZVD2-F1
#
_cell.length_a   1.000
_cell.length_b   1.000
_cell.length_c   1.000
_cell.angle_alpha   90.00
_cell.angle_beta   90.00
_cell.angle_gamma   90.00
#
_symmetry.space_group_name_H-M   'P 1'
#
loop_
_entity.id
_entity.type
_entity.pdbx_description
1 polymer ?
#
loop_
_entity_poly.entity_id
_entity_poly.type
_entity_poly.pdbx_seq_one_letter_code
_entity_poly.pdbx_strand_id
1 'polypeptide(L)'
;MSYLNEQQKKRALEVMNEYLNVPPDEEGKTKFEKGRESDKERLRVIETELRPLLEDFMASRIGLSEFKTKVDGINKRENHWGFKGIKGQMFFNMVVNVADDLEECEQEIKTAIALPADEQIASSRIKTFHSYIKRLIEDWVEAGNTWQGAPKAPSIPFFLSYFWQIQDWKTWPVYFTSSVRAMTDLNLWQPSDDMARNYLDFKHILEELAELFSKKSGKPFGLYSVEHVFWYIEKKETGDNGGGNGGKPGAEEGILATIKNIGLLPESYVPPIVSVLPYMARNHEDLTEAVKRSGSTLDRLFEKYLDAAFTVLGYHTKLLGQGVGRVPDGLALSYDDYYAIIWDAKVRTKGYSMGTDDRTIRDYVTTQSRDLRKRGQFRNIYYMIISSSFADDYDDAIRLIKMETDVNEVVLAEAKAIVELVDTKLRDPIQITLGPDGIQRLFAHSGILTADLVKEQLL
;
A
#
# COMPACT_ATOMS: atom_id res chain seq x y z
N MET A 1 2.62 24.29 23.43
CA MET A 1 3.75 23.41 23.79
C MET A 1 4.35 22.90 22.50
N SER A 2 5.68 22.80 22.39
CA SER A 2 6.32 22.16 21.21
C SER A 2 6.09 20.65 21.31
N TYR A 3 5.57 20.02 20.27
CA TYR A 3 5.50 18.57 20.12
C TYR A 3 6.84 17.99 19.67
N LEU A 4 7.65 18.80 18.97
CA LEU A 4 8.97 18.40 18.49
C LEU A 4 10.11 18.95 19.37
N ASN A 5 11.08 18.10 19.68
CA ASN A 5 12.34 18.53 20.27
C ASN A 5 13.33 19.06 19.21
N GLU A 6 14.42 19.68 19.63
CA GLU A 6 15.38 20.30 18.69
C GLU A 6 16.05 19.32 17.72
N GLN A 7 16.28 18.06 18.15
CA GLN A 7 16.83 17.03 17.28
C GLN A 7 15.81 16.61 16.19
N GLN A 8 14.55 16.44 16.57
CA GLN A 8 13.46 16.13 15.66
C GLN A 8 13.23 17.27 14.65
N LYS A 9 13.24 18.52 15.12
CA LYS A 9 13.15 19.70 14.25
C LYS A 9 14.30 19.74 13.24
N LYS A 10 15.54 19.46 13.69
CA LYS A 10 16.69 19.39 12.80
C LYS A 10 16.51 18.31 11.73
N ARG A 11 16.06 17.12 12.12
CA ARG A 11 15.81 16.01 11.19
C ARG A 11 14.74 16.34 10.16
N ALA A 12 13.62 16.92 10.59
CA ALA A 12 12.56 17.36 9.69
C ALA A 12 13.04 18.43 8.69
N LEU A 13 13.92 19.34 9.13
CA LEU A 13 14.50 20.36 8.25
C LEU A 13 15.48 19.80 7.22
N GLU A 14 16.27 18.77 7.58
CA GLU A 14 17.14 18.08 6.62
C GLU A 14 16.32 17.53 5.46
N VAL A 15 15.26 16.79 5.78
CA VAL A 15 14.32 16.23 4.81
C VAL A 15 13.64 17.30 3.96
N MET A 16 13.13 18.37 4.57
CA MET A 16 12.51 19.47 3.84
C MET A 16 13.50 20.09 2.84
N ASN A 17 14.76 20.28 3.25
CA ASN A 17 15.80 20.80 2.37
C ASN A 17 16.11 19.84 1.22
N GLU A 18 16.15 18.52 1.47
CA GLU A 18 16.28 17.53 0.41
C GLU A 18 15.15 17.65 -0.62
N TYR A 19 13.90 17.71 -0.15
CA TYR A 19 12.72 17.89 -1.00
C TYR A 19 12.78 19.18 -1.85
N LEU A 20 13.18 20.31 -1.25
CA LEU A 20 13.28 21.60 -1.94
C LEU A 20 14.45 21.68 -2.93
N ASN A 21 15.51 20.92 -2.71
CA ASN A 21 16.71 20.90 -3.54
C ASN A 21 16.65 19.87 -4.67
N VAL A 22 15.55 19.11 -4.80
CA VAL A 22 15.34 18.24 -5.97
C VAL A 22 15.38 19.11 -7.23
N PRO A 23 16.25 18.79 -8.21
CA PRO A 23 16.32 19.52 -9.46
C PRO A 23 14.95 19.60 -10.14
N PRO A 24 14.66 20.69 -10.87
CA PRO A 24 13.47 20.75 -11.69
C PRO A 24 13.42 19.59 -12.67
N ASP A 25 12.22 19.17 -13.01
CA ASP A 25 12.00 18.11 -14.00
C ASP A 25 12.22 18.60 -15.44
N GLU A 26 11.88 17.75 -16.42
CA GLU A 26 11.99 18.08 -17.85
C GLU A 26 11.13 19.29 -18.27
N GLU A 27 10.06 19.58 -17.53
CA GLU A 27 9.21 20.77 -17.71
C GLU A 27 9.76 22.02 -16.99
N GLY A 28 10.90 21.90 -16.30
CA GLY A 28 11.50 22.99 -15.54
C GLY A 28 10.79 23.32 -14.23
N LYS A 29 9.91 22.43 -13.73
CA LYS A 29 9.15 22.62 -12.49
C LYS A 29 9.80 21.92 -11.32
N THR A 30 9.87 22.61 -10.19
CA THR A 30 10.30 22.03 -8.92
C THR A 30 9.23 21.10 -8.33
N LYS A 31 9.62 20.19 -7.43
CA LYS A 31 8.67 19.35 -6.68
C LYS A 31 7.65 20.18 -5.89
N PHE A 32 8.08 21.32 -5.35
CA PHE A 32 7.21 22.26 -4.63
C PHE A 32 6.12 22.85 -5.52
N GLU A 33 6.46 23.25 -6.75
CA GLU A 33 5.49 23.78 -7.71
C GLU A 33 4.51 22.71 -8.18
N LYS A 34 4.98 21.49 -8.46
CA LYS A 34 4.11 20.37 -8.80
C LYS A 34 3.14 20.02 -7.67
N GLY A 35 3.60 20.03 -6.43
CA GLY A 35 2.73 19.85 -5.26
C GLY A 35 1.60 20.88 -5.24
N ARG A 36 1.91 22.15 -5.50
CA ARG A 36 0.92 23.24 -5.55
C ARG A 36 -0.06 23.11 -6.72
N GLU A 37 0.35 22.56 -7.85
CA GLU A 37 -0.56 22.25 -8.97
C GLU A 37 -1.51 21.11 -8.59
N SER A 38 -0.99 20.05 -7.97
CA SER A 38 -1.79 18.95 -7.45
C SER A 38 -2.80 19.41 -6.39
N ASP A 39 -2.39 20.33 -5.51
CA ASP A 39 -3.26 20.92 -4.50
C ASP A 39 -4.42 21.71 -5.12
N LYS A 40 -4.18 22.46 -6.20
CA LYS A 40 -5.23 23.20 -6.91
C LYS A 40 -6.27 22.25 -7.50
N GLU A 41 -5.82 21.14 -8.08
CA GLU A 41 -6.72 20.15 -8.65
C GLU A 41 -7.54 19.44 -7.56
N ARG A 42 -6.89 19.07 -6.46
CA ARG A 42 -7.54 18.51 -5.27
C ARG A 42 -8.62 19.44 -4.73
N LEU A 43 -8.34 20.75 -4.65
CA LEU A 43 -9.30 21.76 -4.20
C LEU A 43 -10.45 21.96 -5.19
N ARG A 44 -10.18 21.93 -6.50
CA ARG A 44 -11.21 21.98 -7.54
C ARG A 44 -12.23 20.87 -7.31
N VAL A 45 -11.78 19.61 -7.18
CA VAL A 45 -12.65 18.45 -6.95
C VAL A 45 -13.43 18.57 -5.64
N ILE A 46 -12.79 19.06 -4.55
CA ILE A 46 -13.48 19.33 -3.28
C ILE A 46 -14.64 20.29 -3.48
N GLU A 47 -14.39 21.42 -4.14
CA GLU A 47 -15.38 22.51 -4.28
C GLU A 47 -16.49 22.15 -5.25
N THR A 48 -16.18 21.48 -6.36
CA THR A 48 -17.16 21.22 -7.42
C THR A 48 -17.97 19.94 -7.22
N GLU A 49 -17.45 18.95 -6.48
CA GLU A 49 -18.06 17.62 -6.41
C GLU A 49 -18.24 17.09 -4.99
N LEU A 50 -17.16 16.99 -4.21
CA LEU A 50 -17.20 16.30 -2.91
C LEU A 50 -17.96 17.10 -1.83
N ARG A 51 -17.75 18.41 -1.74
CA ARG A 51 -18.42 19.25 -0.74
C ARG A 51 -19.93 19.37 -1.02
N PRO A 52 -20.40 19.64 -2.25
CA PRO A 52 -21.84 19.62 -2.55
C PRO A 52 -22.47 18.25 -2.24
N LEU A 53 -21.79 17.15 -2.58
CA LEU A 53 -22.26 15.80 -2.28
C LEU A 53 -22.39 15.55 -0.78
N LEU A 54 -21.42 15.99 0.01
CA LEU A 54 -21.45 15.89 1.46
C LEU A 54 -22.58 16.75 2.05
N GLU A 55 -22.78 17.98 1.56
CA GLU A 55 -23.88 18.85 1.99
C GLU A 55 -25.25 18.22 1.69
N ASP A 56 -25.43 17.60 0.52
CA ASP A 56 -26.64 16.87 0.18
C ASP A 56 -26.91 15.71 1.14
N PHE A 57 -25.87 14.95 1.49
CA PHE A 57 -25.99 13.86 2.45
C PHE A 57 -26.33 14.37 3.85
N MET A 58 -25.60 15.38 4.34
CA MET A 58 -25.82 15.99 5.66
C MET A 58 -27.22 16.62 5.78
N ALA A 59 -27.76 17.17 4.68
CA ALA A 59 -29.12 17.71 4.62
C ALA A 59 -30.20 16.65 4.34
N SER A 60 -29.85 15.36 4.31
CA SER A 60 -30.74 14.23 4.00
C SER A 60 -31.44 14.36 2.63
N ARG A 61 -30.82 15.05 1.66
CA ARG A 61 -31.28 15.11 0.26
C ARG A 61 -30.94 13.83 -0.50
N ILE A 62 -29.91 13.11 -0.07
CA ILE A 62 -29.55 11.77 -0.52
C ILE A 62 -29.34 10.85 0.69
N GLY A 63 -29.63 9.57 0.53
CA GLY A 63 -29.42 8.57 1.59
C GLY A 63 -28.01 7.96 1.59
N LEU A 64 -27.69 7.21 2.65
CA LEU A 64 -26.38 6.59 2.88
C LEU A 64 -25.84 5.78 1.68
N SER A 65 -26.67 4.91 1.09
CA SER A 65 -26.27 4.04 -0.02
C SER A 65 -25.87 4.83 -1.27
N GLU A 66 -26.60 5.90 -1.58
CA GLU A 66 -26.31 6.78 -2.71
C GLU A 66 -25.05 7.61 -2.44
N PHE A 67 -24.94 8.18 -1.24
CA PHE A 67 -23.75 8.93 -0.82
C PHE A 67 -22.47 8.08 -0.94
N LYS A 68 -22.48 6.88 -0.36
CA LYS A 68 -21.36 5.92 -0.44
C LYS A 68 -20.95 5.64 -1.88
N THR A 69 -21.93 5.37 -2.76
CA THR A 69 -21.67 5.04 -4.17
C THR A 69 -21.09 6.22 -4.95
N LYS A 70 -21.60 7.44 -4.70
CA LYS A 70 -21.10 8.66 -5.36
C LYS A 70 -19.69 9.03 -4.89
N VAL A 71 -19.39 8.89 -3.58
CA VAL A 71 -18.04 9.10 -3.04
C VAL A 71 -17.05 8.14 -3.69
N ASP A 72 -17.39 6.85 -3.79
CA ASP A 72 -16.56 5.85 -4.48
C ASP A 72 -16.29 6.25 -5.94
N GLY A 73 -17.36 6.62 -6.67
CA GLY A 73 -17.29 7.03 -8.07
C GLY A 73 -16.36 8.23 -8.30
N ILE A 74 -16.40 9.24 -7.41
CA ILE A 74 -15.50 10.40 -7.49
C ILE A 74 -14.05 9.97 -7.24
N ASN A 75 -13.77 9.22 -6.16
CA ASN A 75 -12.39 8.83 -5.82
C ASN A 75 -11.78 7.80 -6.78
N LYS A 76 -12.60 7.07 -7.54
CA LYS A 76 -12.13 6.23 -8.65
C LYS A 76 -11.63 7.03 -9.84
N ARG A 77 -12.25 8.19 -10.11
CA ARG A 77 -11.85 9.10 -11.18
C ARG A 77 -10.71 10.03 -10.72
N GLU A 78 -10.79 10.50 -9.49
CA GLU A 78 -9.92 11.52 -8.90
C GLU A 78 -9.04 10.90 -7.80
N ASN A 79 -7.79 10.58 -8.13
CA ASN A 79 -6.91 9.82 -7.24
C ASN A 79 -6.01 10.72 -6.36
N HIS A 80 -6.60 11.55 -5.51
CA HIS A 80 -5.83 12.47 -4.64
C HIS A 80 -5.70 12.01 -3.19
N TRP A 81 -6.58 11.12 -2.71
CA TRP A 81 -6.67 10.76 -1.29
C TRP A 81 -6.44 9.28 -0.99
N GLY A 82 -6.25 8.42 -2.00
CA GLY A 82 -6.19 6.97 -1.77
C GLY A 82 -7.49 6.38 -1.18
N PHE A 83 -8.59 7.13 -1.17
CA PHE A 83 -9.83 6.73 -0.49
C PHE A 83 -10.45 5.46 -1.10
N LYS A 84 -10.11 5.05 -2.32
CA LYS A 84 -10.55 3.77 -2.90
C LYS A 84 -9.91 2.51 -2.27
N GLY A 85 -8.90 2.70 -1.42
CA GLY A 85 -8.14 1.65 -0.73
C GLY A 85 -8.89 1.02 0.46
N ILE A 86 -8.17 0.20 1.23
CA ILE A 86 -8.72 -0.56 2.38
C ILE A 86 -9.27 0.37 3.46
N LYS A 87 -8.55 1.44 3.79
CA LYS A 87 -8.90 2.34 4.90
C LYS A 87 -10.04 3.32 4.59
N GLY A 88 -10.35 3.54 3.31
CA GLY A 88 -11.43 4.43 2.88
C GLY A 88 -12.68 3.65 2.49
N GLN A 89 -12.82 3.38 1.20
CA GLN A 89 -14.03 2.86 0.58
C GLN A 89 -14.35 1.45 1.05
N MET A 90 -13.34 0.60 1.25
CA MET A 90 -13.58 -0.75 1.75
C MET A 90 -14.04 -0.73 3.20
N PHE A 91 -13.39 0.07 4.06
CA PHE A 91 -13.87 0.32 5.41
C PHE A 91 -15.33 0.82 5.39
N PHE A 92 -15.64 1.81 4.56
CA PHE A 92 -17.01 2.32 4.39
C PHE A 92 -17.99 1.22 3.96
N ASN A 93 -17.60 0.39 3.00
CA ASN A 93 -18.40 -0.75 2.55
C ASN A 93 -18.64 -1.75 3.68
N MET A 94 -17.62 -2.11 4.46
CA MET A 94 -17.74 -3.03 5.60
C MET A 94 -18.68 -2.47 6.66
N VAL A 95 -18.57 -1.19 7.02
CA VAL A 95 -19.47 -0.56 8.01
C VAL A 95 -20.92 -0.65 7.56
N VAL A 96 -21.22 -0.29 6.31
CA VAL A 96 -22.60 -0.32 5.79
C VAL A 96 -23.13 -1.75 5.59
N ASN A 97 -22.26 -2.69 5.22
CA ASN A 97 -22.67 -4.08 4.99
C ASN A 97 -22.91 -4.86 6.29
N VAL A 98 -22.21 -4.51 7.37
CA VAL A 98 -22.31 -5.17 8.67
C VAL A 98 -23.40 -4.56 9.55
N ALA A 99 -23.80 -3.31 9.30
CA ALA A 99 -24.86 -2.66 10.06
C ALA A 99 -26.24 -3.31 9.83
N ASP A 100 -26.86 -3.79 10.91
CA ASP A 100 -28.22 -4.35 10.89
C ASP A 100 -29.30 -3.25 10.77
N ASP A 101 -29.02 -2.06 11.31
CA ASP A 101 -29.88 -0.88 11.21
C ASP A 101 -29.20 0.20 10.35
N LEU A 102 -29.70 0.36 9.12
CA LEU A 102 -29.17 1.34 8.18
C LEU A 102 -29.51 2.79 8.57
N GLU A 103 -30.60 3.03 9.32
CA GLU A 103 -30.94 4.37 9.80
C GLU A 103 -30.00 4.78 10.93
N GLU A 104 -29.75 3.89 11.90
CA GLU A 104 -28.74 4.10 12.95
C GLU A 104 -27.36 4.33 12.33
N CYS A 105 -26.96 3.48 11.37
CA CYS A 105 -25.69 3.60 10.68
C CYS A 105 -25.54 4.94 9.96
N GLU A 106 -26.60 5.42 9.28
CA GLU A 106 -26.60 6.72 8.64
C GLU A 106 -26.40 7.86 9.66
N GLN A 107 -27.09 7.82 10.81
CA GLN A 107 -26.95 8.84 11.86
C GLN A 107 -25.56 8.85 12.51
N GLU A 108 -25.01 7.67 12.80
CA GLU A 108 -23.66 7.53 13.35
C GLU A 108 -22.60 8.06 12.40
N ILE A 109 -22.72 7.75 11.09
CA ILE A 109 -21.82 8.28 10.07
C ILE A 109 -21.95 9.79 9.95
N LYS A 110 -23.17 10.34 9.84
CA LYS A 110 -23.39 11.80 9.79
C LYS A 110 -22.79 12.52 10.99
N THR A 111 -22.97 11.96 12.18
CA THR A 111 -22.43 12.52 13.42
C THR A 111 -20.91 12.51 13.44
N ALA A 112 -20.30 11.43 12.96
CA ALA A 112 -18.85 11.27 12.95
C ALA A 112 -18.15 12.14 11.89
N ILE A 113 -18.71 12.23 10.68
CA ILE A 113 -18.09 12.96 9.55
C ILE A 113 -18.36 14.46 9.55
N ALA A 114 -19.32 14.94 10.35
CA ALA A 114 -19.55 16.37 10.52
C ALA A 114 -18.24 17.09 10.89
N LEU A 115 -18.05 18.33 10.43
CA LEU A 115 -16.86 19.13 10.74
C LEU A 115 -16.75 19.39 12.25
N PRO A 116 -15.68 18.98 12.93
CA PRO A 116 -15.48 19.28 14.35
C PRO A 116 -15.23 20.78 14.56
N ALA A 117 -15.88 21.34 15.56
CA ALA A 117 -15.71 22.75 15.93
C ALA A 117 -14.35 23.01 16.59
N ASP A 118 -13.84 22.01 17.30
CA ASP A 118 -12.58 22.04 18.02
C ASP A 118 -12.03 20.61 18.21
N GLU A 119 -10.85 20.52 18.82
CA GLU A 119 -10.16 19.26 19.05
C GLU A 119 -10.85 18.36 20.08
N GLN A 120 -11.60 18.94 21.03
CA GLN A 120 -12.39 18.18 21.99
C GLN A 120 -13.53 17.44 21.28
N ILE A 121 -14.24 18.13 20.38
CA ILE A 121 -15.29 17.52 19.54
C ILE A 121 -14.69 16.50 18.57
N ALA A 122 -13.53 16.78 17.96
CA ALA A 122 -12.84 15.80 17.11
C ALA A 122 -12.49 14.51 17.89
N SER A 123 -11.92 14.66 19.09
CA SER A 123 -11.60 13.53 19.98
C SER A 123 -12.84 12.74 20.36
N SER A 124 -13.92 13.44 20.74
CA SER A 124 -15.21 12.83 21.07
C SER A 124 -15.77 12.04 19.90
N ARG A 125 -15.74 12.59 18.68
CA ARG A 125 -16.25 11.91 17.47
C ARG A 125 -15.47 10.65 17.15
N ILE A 126 -14.14 10.68 17.23
CA ILE A 126 -13.32 9.46 17.02
C ILE A 126 -13.68 8.40 18.06
N LYS A 127 -13.80 8.77 19.33
CA LYS A 127 -14.11 7.83 20.43
C LYS A 127 -15.50 7.23 20.29
N THR A 128 -16.52 8.06 20.06
CA THR A 128 -17.90 7.59 19.87
C THR A 128 -18.02 6.68 18.65
N PHE A 129 -17.46 7.08 17.51
CA PHE A 129 -17.50 6.25 16.31
C PHE A 129 -16.71 4.96 16.48
N HIS A 130 -15.57 4.97 17.18
CA HIS A 130 -14.86 3.75 17.54
C HIS A 130 -15.68 2.81 18.41
N SER A 131 -16.42 3.31 19.39
CA SER A 131 -17.37 2.51 20.18
C SER A 131 -18.48 1.91 19.32
N TYR A 132 -19.03 2.68 18.37
CA TYR A 132 -20.02 2.18 17.41
C TYR A 132 -19.45 1.06 16.53
N ILE A 133 -18.28 1.26 15.93
CA ILE A 133 -17.60 0.25 15.10
C ILE A 133 -17.29 -1.01 15.92
N LYS A 134 -16.85 -0.86 17.18
CA LYS A 134 -16.59 -2.00 18.05
C LYS A 134 -17.86 -2.83 18.29
N ARG A 135 -19.00 -2.18 18.56
CA ARG A 135 -20.30 -2.86 18.70
C ARG A 135 -20.68 -3.61 17.43
N LEU A 136 -20.56 -2.97 16.26
CA LEU A 136 -20.82 -3.65 14.97
C LEU A 136 -19.97 -4.91 14.78
N ILE A 137 -18.69 -4.86 15.17
CA ILE A 137 -17.80 -6.03 15.06
C ILE A 137 -18.22 -7.14 16.03
N GLU A 138 -18.59 -6.79 17.27
CA GLU A 138 -19.06 -7.74 18.28
C GLU A 138 -20.33 -8.44 17.80
N ASP A 139 -21.34 -7.68 17.37
CA ASP A 139 -22.61 -8.20 16.85
C ASP A 139 -22.40 -9.12 15.63
N TRP A 140 -21.50 -8.72 14.70
CA TRP A 140 -21.15 -9.51 13.51
C TRP A 140 -20.55 -10.88 13.85
N VAL A 141 -19.64 -10.91 14.83
CA VAL A 141 -18.97 -12.12 15.29
C VAL A 141 -19.93 -13.00 16.10
N GLU A 142 -20.78 -12.41 16.94
CA GLU A 142 -21.83 -13.15 17.67
C GLU A 142 -22.83 -13.82 16.73
N ALA A 143 -23.10 -13.22 15.57
CA ALA A 143 -23.90 -13.82 14.50
C ALA A 143 -23.20 -15.00 13.77
N GLY A 144 -21.98 -15.36 14.16
CA GLY A 144 -21.22 -16.50 13.62
C GLY A 144 -20.42 -16.18 12.36
N ASN A 145 -20.28 -14.91 11.99
CA ASN A 145 -19.46 -14.50 10.84
C ASN A 145 -17.98 -14.39 11.22
N THR A 146 -17.12 -14.35 10.20
CA THR A 146 -15.67 -14.25 10.40
C THR A 146 -15.22 -12.80 10.61
N TRP A 147 -14.20 -12.62 11.47
CA TRP A 147 -13.64 -11.29 11.79
C TRP A 147 -13.02 -10.59 10.57
N GLN A 148 -12.61 -11.36 9.55
CA GLN A 148 -12.09 -10.82 8.29
C GLN A 148 -13.15 -9.97 7.58
N GLY A 149 -14.43 -10.35 7.62
CA GLY A 149 -15.52 -9.60 7.00
C GLY A 149 -15.93 -8.31 7.73
N ALA A 150 -15.43 -8.09 8.94
CA ALA A 150 -15.81 -6.96 9.78
C ALA A 150 -14.95 -5.70 9.52
N PRO A 151 -15.50 -4.48 9.71
CA PRO A 151 -14.77 -3.23 9.52
C PRO A 151 -13.55 -3.15 10.44
N LYS A 152 -12.45 -2.56 9.94
CA LYS A 152 -11.21 -2.47 10.71
C LYS A 152 -11.09 -1.13 11.43
N ALA A 153 -11.23 -1.16 12.76
CA ALA A 153 -11.17 0.03 13.62
C ALA A 153 -9.97 0.97 13.37
N PRO A 154 -8.73 0.49 13.09
CA PRO A 154 -7.61 1.39 12.76
C PRO A 154 -7.79 2.27 11.53
N SER A 155 -8.79 2.02 10.69
CA SER A 155 -9.15 2.86 9.53
C SER A 155 -9.91 4.13 9.91
N ILE A 156 -10.47 4.21 11.13
CA ILE A 156 -11.33 5.31 11.58
C ILE A 156 -10.68 6.69 11.41
N PRO A 157 -9.42 6.94 11.85
CA PRO A 157 -8.84 8.27 11.78
C PRO A 157 -8.70 8.75 10.33
N PHE A 158 -8.26 7.86 9.43
CA PHE A 158 -8.18 8.16 8.00
C PHE A 158 -9.57 8.46 7.44
N PHE A 159 -10.55 7.60 7.71
CA PHE A 159 -11.92 7.74 7.21
C PHE A 159 -12.58 9.06 7.65
N LEU A 160 -12.50 9.41 8.94
CA LEU A 160 -13.12 10.64 9.45
C LEU A 160 -12.39 11.90 8.97
N SER A 161 -11.07 11.90 9.05
CA SER A 161 -10.26 13.06 8.65
C SER A 161 -10.34 13.37 7.16
N TYR A 162 -10.61 12.37 6.31
CA TYR A 162 -10.96 12.58 4.90
C TYR A 162 -12.17 13.52 4.74
N PHE A 163 -13.27 13.26 5.44
CA PHE A 163 -14.47 14.11 5.37
C PHE A 163 -14.28 15.45 6.08
N TRP A 164 -13.49 15.51 7.14
CA TRP A 164 -13.18 16.77 7.80
C TRP A 164 -12.34 17.69 6.92
N GLN A 165 -11.37 17.15 6.17
CA GLN A 165 -10.56 17.92 5.23
C GLN A 165 -11.37 18.45 4.04
N ILE A 166 -12.33 17.67 3.51
CA ILE A 166 -13.24 18.15 2.45
C ILE A 166 -13.97 19.44 2.90
N GLN A 167 -14.35 19.50 4.17
CA GLN A 167 -15.06 20.63 4.76
C GLN A 167 -14.09 21.78 5.09
N ASP A 168 -12.95 21.50 5.74
CA ASP A 168 -11.91 22.48 6.06
C ASP A 168 -10.50 21.88 6.00
N TRP A 169 -9.89 22.03 4.82
CA TRP A 169 -8.56 21.48 4.53
C TRP A 169 -7.41 22.21 5.20
N LYS A 170 -7.65 23.41 5.75
CA LYS A 170 -6.59 24.20 6.40
C LYS A 170 -6.39 23.79 7.85
N THR A 171 -7.42 23.25 8.47
CA THR A 171 -7.43 22.91 9.90
C THR A 171 -7.30 21.40 10.12
N TRP A 172 -7.95 20.59 9.28
CA TRP A 172 -8.06 19.14 9.51
C TRP A 172 -7.27 18.37 8.45
N PRO A 173 -6.01 17.97 8.73
CA PRO A 173 -5.24 17.12 7.83
C PRO A 173 -5.82 15.71 7.80
N VAL A 174 -5.63 15.04 6.65
CA VAL A 174 -5.98 13.62 6.53
C VAL A 174 -4.91 12.78 7.19
N TYR A 175 -5.34 11.81 7.98
CA TYR A 175 -4.49 10.87 8.69
C TYR A 175 -3.99 9.77 7.74
N PHE A 176 -3.14 10.14 6.79
CA PHE A 176 -2.59 9.23 5.80
C PHE A 176 -1.62 8.22 6.42
N THR A 177 -1.76 6.94 6.03
CA THR A 177 -0.81 5.88 6.41
C THR A 177 0.63 6.26 6.07
N SER A 178 0.85 6.83 4.88
CA SER A 178 2.16 7.29 4.42
C SER A 178 2.74 8.42 5.29
N SER A 179 1.91 9.35 5.74
CA SER A 179 2.35 10.44 6.64
C SER A 179 2.68 9.93 8.03
N VAL A 180 1.88 8.99 8.56
CA VAL A 180 2.17 8.33 9.84
C VAL A 180 3.49 7.56 9.75
N ARG A 181 3.69 6.75 8.69
CA ARG A 181 4.95 6.04 8.43
C ARG A 181 6.14 7.00 8.36
N ALA A 182 6.03 8.07 7.58
CA ALA A 182 7.08 9.08 7.49
C ALA A 182 7.41 9.72 8.86
N MET A 183 6.41 10.02 9.69
CA MET A 183 6.66 10.54 11.04
C MET A 183 7.35 9.52 11.95
N THR A 184 6.95 8.26 11.88
CA THR A 184 7.53 7.14 12.65
C THR A 184 8.97 6.88 12.22
N ASP A 185 9.21 6.76 10.92
CA ASP A 185 10.53 6.46 10.33
C ASP A 185 11.50 7.65 10.59
N LEU A 186 11.03 8.90 10.52
CA LEU A 186 11.83 10.06 10.93
C LEU A 186 11.98 10.23 12.45
N ASN A 187 11.37 9.35 13.25
CA ASN A 187 11.33 9.41 14.71
C ASN A 187 10.81 10.77 15.25
N LEU A 188 9.85 11.37 14.54
CA LEU A 188 9.16 12.60 14.97
C LEU A 188 8.09 12.28 16.01
N TRP A 189 7.46 11.11 15.90
CA TRP A 189 6.40 10.68 16.79
C TRP A 189 6.15 9.18 16.67
N GLN A 190 5.55 8.60 17.71
CA GLN A 190 5.15 7.19 17.78
C GLN A 190 3.68 7.11 18.23
N PRO A 191 2.82 6.39 17.49
CA PRO A 191 1.43 6.19 17.90
C PRO A 191 1.31 5.49 19.26
N SER A 192 0.32 5.91 20.04
CA SER A 192 -0.13 5.26 21.28
C SER A 192 -1.33 4.34 21.03
N ASP A 193 -1.89 3.74 22.08
CA ASP A 193 -3.13 2.96 21.98
C ASP A 193 -4.40 3.85 21.94
N ASP A 194 -4.31 5.15 22.24
CA ASP A 194 -5.44 6.09 22.12
C ASP A 194 -5.47 6.70 20.71
N MET A 195 -6.34 6.14 19.88
CA MET A 195 -6.56 6.56 18.49
C MET A 195 -6.93 8.04 18.34
N ALA A 196 -7.73 8.59 19.25
CA ALA A 196 -8.15 9.98 19.17
C ALA A 196 -6.98 10.91 19.52
N ARG A 197 -6.20 10.52 20.55
CA ARG A 197 -4.96 11.22 20.88
C ARG A 197 -3.96 11.16 19.72
N ASN A 198 -3.80 10.00 19.09
CA ASN A 198 -2.90 9.84 17.95
C ASN A 198 -3.22 10.79 16.80
N TYR A 199 -4.51 10.94 16.48
CA TYR A 199 -4.94 11.88 15.45
C TYR A 199 -4.59 13.33 15.81
N LEU A 200 -4.83 13.74 17.06
CA LEU A 200 -4.54 15.10 17.51
C LEU A 200 -3.02 15.36 17.56
N ASP A 201 -2.23 14.44 18.11
CA ASP A 201 -0.77 14.56 18.15
C ASP A 201 -0.20 14.65 16.72
N PHE A 202 -0.69 13.83 15.79
CA PHE A 202 -0.37 13.91 14.36
C PHE A 202 -0.68 15.28 13.76
N LYS A 203 -1.89 15.81 14.00
CA LYS A 203 -2.32 17.13 13.52
C LYS A 203 -1.38 18.23 14.04
N HIS A 204 -1.12 18.26 15.34
CA HIS A 204 -0.26 19.25 15.97
C HIS A 204 1.17 19.23 15.43
N ILE A 205 1.71 18.03 15.17
CA ILE A 205 3.03 17.89 14.56
C ILE A 205 3.04 18.45 13.13
N LEU A 206 2.02 18.17 12.31
CA LEU A 206 1.93 18.75 10.97
C LEU A 206 1.86 20.28 11.00
N GLU A 207 1.10 20.85 11.94
CA GLU A 207 1.01 22.30 12.13
C GLU A 207 2.37 22.90 12.55
N GLU A 208 3.04 22.30 13.54
CA GLU A 208 4.37 22.73 13.97
C GLU A 208 5.41 22.63 12.84
N LEU A 209 5.34 21.57 12.03
CA LEU A 209 6.20 21.42 10.85
C LEU A 209 5.90 22.46 9.78
N ALA A 210 4.64 22.78 9.51
CA ALA A 210 4.26 23.80 8.53
C ALA A 210 4.82 25.18 8.93
N GLU A 211 4.73 25.53 10.21
CA GLU A 211 5.33 26.76 10.76
C GLU A 211 6.86 26.75 10.65
N LEU A 212 7.49 25.65 11.08
CA LEU A 212 8.94 25.47 11.06
C LEU A 212 9.50 25.58 9.64
N PHE A 213 8.88 24.88 8.69
CA PHE A 213 9.28 24.85 7.28
C PHE A 213 9.07 26.21 6.63
N SER A 214 7.96 26.89 6.93
CA SER A 214 7.72 28.25 6.44
C SER A 214 8.81 29.21 6.89
N LYS A 215 9.15 29.18 8.19
CA LYS A 215 10.16 30.05 8.78
C LYS A 215 11.56 29.80 8.21
N LYS A 216 11.92 28.54 7.93
CA LYS A 216 13.26 28.17 7.47
C LYS A 216 13.46 28.28 5.97
N SER A 217 12.45 27.95 5.18
CA SER A 217 12.54 28.03 3.71
C SER A 217 12.24 29.43 3.16
N GLY A 218 11.54 30.28 3.93
CA GLY A 218 11.02 31.56 3.44
C GLY A 218 9.85 31.41 2.45
N LYS A 219 9.37 30.19 2.20
CA LYS A 219 8.20 29.88 1.35
C LYS A 219 7.00 29.53 2.24
N PRO A 220 5.75 29.82 1.82
CA PRO A 220 4.58 29.45 2.61
C PRO A 220 4.33 27.94 2.56
N PHE A 221 4.54 27.25 3.69
CA PHE A 221 4.14 25.86 3.89
C PHE A 221 2.81 25.80 4.66
N GLY A 222 1.85 25.05 4.11
CA GLY A 222 0.65 24.60 4.83
C GLY A 222 0.67 23.08 5.02
N LEU A 223 -0.44 22.52 5.52
CA LEU A 223 -0.56 21.08 5.77
C LEU A 223 -0.25 20.23 4.53
N TYR A 224 -0.82 20.57 3.37
CA TYR A 224 -0.51 19.89 2.10
C TYR A 224 0.97 19.95 1.71
N SER A 225 1.64 21.08 1.97
CA SER A 225 3.06 21.21 1.67
C SER A 225 3.92 20.30 2.54
N VAL A 226 3.51 20.05 3.79
CA VAL A 226 4.15 19.05 4.67
C VAL A 226 3.84 17.62 4.18
N GLU A 227 2.59 17.33 3.77
CA GLU A 227 2.21 16.05 3.15
C GLU A 227 3.12 15.71 1.95
N HIS A 228 3.37 16.67 1.06
CA HIS A 228 4.25 16.49 -0.11
C HIS A 228 5.70 16.15 0.27
N VAL A 229 6.21 16.72 1.37
CA VAL A 229 7.55 16.39 1.89
C VAL A 229 7.59 14.94 2.35
N PHE A 230 6.56 14.46 3.05
CA PHE A 230 6.49 13.08 3.51
C PHE A 230 6.34 12.08 2.36
N TRP A 231 5.50 12.37 1.36
CA TRP A 231 5.39 11.54 0.16
C TRP A 231 6.70 11.44 -0.62
N TYR A 232 7.53 12.49 -0.60
CA TYR A 232 8.85 12.45 -1.24
C TYR A 232 9.78 11.43 -0.56
N ILE A 233 9.79 11.37 0.77
CA ILE A 233 10.63 10.42 1.52
C ILE A 233 10.20 8.99 1.24
N GLU A 234 8.90 8.73 1.35
CA GLU A 234 8.35 7.39 1.13
C GLU A 234 8.69 6.87 -0.27
N LYS A 235 8.60 7.74 -1.30
CA LYS A 235 9.01 7.37 -2.67
C LYS A 235 10.51 7.13 -2.78
N LYS A 236 11.34 7.93 -2.11
CA LYS A 236 12.81 7.80 -2.09
C LYS A 236 13.25 6.45 -1.49
N GLU A 237 12.62 6.02 -0.39
CA GLU A 237 12.97 4.75 0.28
C GLU A 237 12.53 3.51 -0.52
N THR A 238 11.48 3.62 -1.33
CA THR A 238 11.03 2.52 -2.21
C THR A 238 11.82 2.36 -3.54
N GLY A 239 12.96 3.06 -3.66
CA GLY A 239 14.02 2.69 -4.60
C GLY A 239 13.89 3.27 -6.00
N ASP A 240 14.08 4.59 -6.11
CA ASP A 240 14.46 5.26 -7.37
C ASP A 240 15.84 5.95 -7.31
N ASN A 241 16.75 5.47 -6.45
CA ASN A 241 18.15 5.89 -6.50
C ASN A 241 19.07 4.68 -6.73
N GLY A 242 19.73 4.68 -7.88
CA GLY A 242 20.88 3.83 -8.15
C GLY A 242 22.11 4.23 -7.34
N GLY A 243 23.04 3.29 -7.25
CA GLY A 243 24.44 3.55 -6.92
C GLY A 243 24.77 3.54 -5.43
N GLY A 244 25.22 2.39 -4.93
CA GLY A 244 25.82 2.26 -3.60
C GLY A 244 26.76 1.05 -3.55
N ASN A 245 28.01 1.27 -3.97
CA ASN A 245 29.09 0.29 -4.03
C ASN A 245 29.60 -0.07 -2.61
N GLY A 246 29.97 -1.33 -2.34
CA GLY A 246 30.72 -1.68 -1.11
C GLY A 246 30.60 -3.13 -0.65
N GLY A 247 31.70 -3.87 -0.72
CA GLY A 247 31.81 -5.31 -0.41
C GLY A 247 31.67 -5.71 1.07
N LYS A 248 31.48 -7.02 1.25
CA LYS A 248 31.20 -7.72 2.53
C LYS A 248 32.39 -7.75 3.51
N PRO A 249 32.07 -7.76 4.81
CA PRO A 249 32.59 -8.77 5.74
C PRO A 249 31.44 -9.61 6.35
N GLY A 250 31.77 -10.59 7.20
CA GLY A 250 30.87 -11.64 7.71
C GLY A 250 29.60 -11.14 8.41
N ALA A 251 28.59 -11.99 8.61
CA ALA A 251 27.22 -11.62 8.99
C ALA A 251 27.08 -10.65 10.20
N GLU A 252 28.02 -10.66 11.16
CA GLU A 252 28.06 -9.69 12.26
C GLU A 252 28.82 -8.39 11.90
N GLU A 253 29.92 -8.49 11.16
CA GLU A 253 30.71 -7.34 10.70
C GLU A 253 30.03 -6.55 9.58
N GLY A 254 29.21 -7.20 8.75
CA GLY A 254 28.45 -6.58 7.67
C GLY A 254 27.37 -5.63 8.20
N ILE A 255 26.61 -6.05 9.22
CA ILE A 255 25.58 -5.19 9.83
C ILE A 255 26.22 -3.98 10.52
N LEU A 256 27.29 -4.19 11.28
CA LEU A 256 28.02 -3.10 11.95
C LEU A 256 28.74 -2.17 10.96
N ALA A 257 29.26 -2.68 9.84
CA ALA A 257 29.85 -1.87 8.78
C ALA A 257 28.80 -1.03 8.04
N THR A 258 27.63 -1.62 7.77
CA THR A 258 26.46 -0.90 7.21
C THR A 258 25.98 0.19 8.16
N ILE A 259 25.85 -0.08 9.47
CA ILE A 259 25.48 0.92 10.49
C ILE A 259 26.53 2.03 10.59
N LYS A 260 27.83 1.69 10.53
CA LYS A 260 28.92 2.68 10.55
C LYS A 260 28.95 3.57 9.29
N ASN A 261 28.59 3.02 8.13
CA ASN A 261 28.56 3.77 6.86
C ASN A 261 27.30 4.63 6.72
N ILE A 262 26.15 4.17 7.22
CA ILE A 262 24.86 4.88 7.11
C ILE A 262 24.65 5.84 8.30
N GLY A 263 25.32 5.61 9.43
CA GLY A 263 25.17 6.43 10.65
C GLY A 263 23.81 6.27 11.33
N LEU A 264 22.98 5.32 10.88
CA LEU A 264 21.64 5.03 11.37
C LEU A 264 21.45 3.51 11.51
N LEU A 265 20.57 3.10 12.42
CA LEU A 265 20.13 1.72 12.51
C LEU A 265 19.17 1.39 11.34
N PRO A 266 19.10 0.14 10.87
CA PRO A 266 18.15 -0.23 9.83
C PRO A 266 16.70 -0.08 10.34
N GLU A 267 15.87 0.64 9.58
CA GLU A 267 14.44 0.85 9.87
C GLU A 267 13.52 0.07 8.90
N SER A 268 14.10 -0.57 7.88
CA SER A 268 13.34 -1.35 6.90
C SER A 268 12.71 -2.60 7.52
N TYR A 269 11.40 -2.77 7.31
CA TYR A 269 10.67 -3.98 7.66
C TYR A 269 10.93 -5.11 6.66
N VAL A 270 11.43 -4.79 5.46
CA VAL A 270 11.67 -5.75 4.39
C VAL A 270 12.92 -6.59 4.70
N PRO A 271 12.79 -7.93 4.82
CA PRO A 271 13.94 -8.80 5.01
C PRO A 271 14.95 -8.66 3.85
N PRO A 272 16.27 -8.73 4.11
CA PRO A 272 17.29 -8.60 3.06
C PRO A 272 17.15 -9.61 1.90
N ILE A 273 16.58 -10.79 2.18
CA ILE A 273 16.28 -11.81 1.16
C ILE A 273 15.17 -11.36 0.19
N VAL A 274 14.29 -10.47 0.62
CA VAL A 274 13.21 -9.91 -0.19
C VAL A 274 13.67 -8.61 -0.87
N SER A 275 14.42 -7.74 -0.18
CA SER A 275 14.79 -6.41 -0.70
C SER A 275 15.65 -6.46 -1.97
N VAL A 276 16.37 -7.56 -2.21
CA VAL A 276 17.25 -7.73 -3.38
C VAL A 276 16.49 -8.20 -4.63
N LEU A 277 15.23 -8.64 -4.52
CA LEU A 277 14.43 -9.17 -5.62
C LEU A 277 14.39 -8.28 -6.88
N PRO A 278 14.22 -6.94 -6.79
CA PRO A 278 14.21 -6.09 -7.98
C PRO A 278 15.53 -6.10 -8.76
N TYR A 279 16.66 -6.19 -8.06
CA TYR A 279 17.99 -6.28 -8.67
C TYR A 279 18.21 -7.64 -9.32
N MET A 280 17.75 -8.71 -8.67
CA MET A 280 17.80 -10.06 -9.22
C MET A 280 16.98 -10.17 -10.51
N ALA A 281 15.75 -9.66 -10.49
CA ALA A 281 14.85 -9.69 -11.64
C ALA A 281 15.44 -8.97 -12.87
N ARG A 282 16.26 -7.92 -12.66
CA ARG A 282 16.93 -7.15 -13.73
C ARG A 282 18.22 -7.77 -14.26
N ASN A 283 18.68 -8.88 -13.67
CA ASN A 283 20.00 -9.44 -13.92
C ASN A 283 21.12 -8.41 -13.69
N HIS A 284 21.08 -7.71 -12.55
CA HIS A 284 22.04 -6.65 -12.25
C HIS A 284 23.48 -7.19 -12.15
N GLU A 285 24.43 -6.54 -12.82
CA GLU A 285 25.82 -7.04 -12.97
C GLU A 285 26.52 -7.27 -11.61
N ASP A 286 26.25 -6.40 -10.64
CA ASP A 286 26.79 -6.47 -9.26
C ASP A 286 26.46 -7.79 -8.53
N LEU A 287 25.42 -8.51 -8.95
CA LEU A 287 25.05 -9.80 -8.34
C LEU A 287 25.86 -10.97 -8.89
N THR A 288 26.53 -10.81 -10.03
CA THR A 288 27.21 -11.89 -10.77
C THR A 288 28.22 -12.64 -9.90
N GLU A 289 29.06 -11.91 -9.18
CA GLU A 289 30.10 -12.50 -8.34
C GLU A 289 29.51 -13.20 -7.10
N ALA A 290 28.45 -12.63 -6.51
CA ALA A 290 27.75 -13.23 -5.39
C ALA A 290 27.04 -14.54 -5.78
N VAL A 291 26.42 -14.56 -6.97
CA VAL A 291 25.77 -15.76 -7.55
C VAL A 291 26.80 -16.84 -7.80
N LYS A 292 27.94 -16.54 -8.44
CA LYS A 292 29.02 -17.51 -8.67
C LYS A 292 29.50 -18.15 -7.37
N ARG A 293 29.71 -17.35 -6.31
CA ARG A 293 30.14 -17.84 -5.00
C ARG A 293 29.10 -18.72 -4.31
N SER A 294 27.82 -18.50 -4.60
CA SER A 294 26.73 -19.31 -4.03
C SER A 294 26.62 -20.71 -4.65
N GLY A 295 27.32 -20.98 -5.76
CA GLY A 295 27.22 -22.26 -6.48
C GLY A 295 25.85 -22.50 -7.14
N SER A 296 25.08 -21.44 -7.37
CA SER A 296 23.74 -21.49 -7.99
C SER A 296 23.66 -20.56 -9.20
N THR A 297 22.52 -20.56 -9.90
CA THR A 297 22.21 -19.59 -10.96
C THR A 297 21.33 -18.48 -10.40
N LEU A 298 21.35 -17.31 -11.05
CA LEU A 298 20.54 -16.18 -10.60
C LEU A 298 19.04 -16.51 -10.66
N ASP A 299 18.58 -17.21 -11.70
CA ASP A 299 17.19 -17.65 -11.84
C ASP A 299 16.74 -18.51 -10.66
N ARG A 300 17.53 -19.54 -10.29
CA ARG A 300 17.20 -20.45 -9.18
C ARG A 300 17.20 -19.72 -7.83
N LEU A 301 18.10 -18.76 -7.65
CA LEU A 301 18.09 -17.94 -6.44
C LEU A 301 16.89 -17.01 -6.42
N PHE A 302 16.50 -16.45 -7.56
CA PHE A 302 15.35 -15.56 -7.68
C PHE A 302 14.06 -16.29 -7.35
N GLU A 303 13.85 -17.49 -7.90
CA GLU A 303 12.74 -18.38 -7.54
C GLU A 303 12.71 -18.66 -6.03
N LYS A 304 13.86 -19.06 -5.46
CA LYS A 304 13.96 -19.33 -4.01
C LYS A 304 13.63 -18.10 -3.16
N TYR A 305 14.02 -16.92 -3.59
CA TYR A 305 13.80 -15.67 -2.83
C TYR A 305 12.35 -15.20 -2.98
N LEU A 306 11.71 -15.46 -4.11
CA LEU A 306 10.27 -15.26 -4.29
C LEU A 306 9.45 -16.23 -3.42
N ASP A 307 9.85 -17.50 -3.34
CA ASP A 307 9.23 -18.47 -2.42
C ASP A 307 9.30 -17.97 -0.97
N ALA A 308 10.48 -17.49 -0.53
CA ALA A 308 10.63 -16.85 0.78
C ALA A 308 9.75 -15.60 0.96
N ALA A 309 9.60 -14.76 -0.06
CA ALA A 309 8.71 -13.59 0.00
C ALA A 309 7.24 -14.02 0.20
N PHE A 310 6.76 -15.01 -0.54
CA PHE A 310 5.42 -15.56 -0.34
C PHE A 310 5.26 -16.21 1.05
N THR A 311 6.29 -16.88 1.58
CA THR A 311 6.27 -17.40 2.96
C THR A 311 6.14 -16.27 3.97
N VAL A 312 6.89 -15.17 3.80
CA VAL A 312 6.83 -13.99 4.70
C VAL A 312 5.46 -13.32 4.64
N LEU A 313 4.81 -13.28 3.47
CA LEU A 313 3.44 -12.78 3.34
C LEU A 313 2.41 -13.65 4.09
N GLY A 314 2.75 -14.90 4.42
CA GLY A 314 1.91 -15.83 5.16
C GLY A 314 1.30 -16.95 4.32
N TYR A 315 1.73 -17.12 3.06
CA TYR A 315 1.26 -18.23 2.23
C TYR A 315 1.92 -19.56 2.61
N HIS A 316 1.21 -20.65 2.39
CA HIS A 316 1.83 -21.97 2.32
C HIS A 316 2.47 -22.17 0.96
N THR A 317 3.80 -22.15 0.90
CA THR A 317 4.54 -22.18 -0.36
C THR A 317 5.05 -23.57 -0.72
N LYS A 318 5.20 -23.82 -2.03
CA LYS A 318 5.85 -25.00 -2.59
C LYS A 318 6.68 -24.58 -3.79
N LEU A 319 8.00 -24.62 -3.64
CA LEU A 319 8.94 -24.45 -4.75
C LEU A 319 8.98 -25.73 -5.61
N LEU A 320 8.79 -25.60 -6.92
CA LEU A 320 8.65 -26.70 -7.87
C LEU A 320 9.76 -26.71 -8.94
N GLY A 321 10.31 -25.56 -9.32
CA GLY A 321 11.28 -25.34 -10.42
C GLY A 321 12.66 -26.01 -10.30
N GLN A 322 12.87 -26.96 -9.39
CA GLN A 322 14.18 -27.60 -9.17
C GLN A 322 14.51 -28.76 -10.14
N GLY A 323 14.40 -28.51 -11.45
CA GLY A 323 15.02 -29.36 -12.48
C GLY A 323 14.25 -30.64 -12.85
N VAL A 324 12.93 -30.66 -12.71
CA VAL A 324 12.08 -31.78 -13.15
C VAL A 324 10.95 -31.29 -14.05
N GLY A 325 11.18 -31.31 -15.37
CA GLY A 325 10.14 -31.18 -16.40
C GLY A 325 9.58 -29.77 -16.64
N ARG A 326 8.46 -29.73 -17.37
CA ARG A 326 7.67 -28.51 -17.65
C ARG A 326 6.70 -28.30 -16.48
N VAL A 327 7.16 -27.60 -15.45
CA VAL A 327 6.39 -27.27 -14.24
C VAL A 327 6.54 -25.77 -13.97
N PRO A 328 5.58 -25.14 -13.29
CA PRO A 328 5.77 -23.77 -12.83
C PRO A 328 6.88 -23.70 -11.78
N ASP A 329 7.42 -22.51 -11.55
CA ASP A 329 8.50 -22.32 -10.58
C ASP A 329 8.04 -22.56 -9.13
N GLY A 330 6.80 -22.20 -8.79
CA GLY A 330 6.21 -22.55 -7.49
C GLY A 330 4.72 -22.30 -7.33
N LEU A 331 4.24 -22.61 -6.12
CA LEU A 331 2.88 -22.38 -5.66
C LEU A 331 2.88 -21.59 -4.36
N ALA A 332 1.90 -20.69 -4.19
CA ALA A 332 1.58 -20.04 -2.93
C ALA A 332 0.09 -20.26 -2.63
N LEU A 333 -0.23 -20.87 -1.48
CA LEU A 333 -1.57 -21.34 -1.14
C LEU A 333 -2.10 -20.58 0.09
N SER A 334 -3.29 -19.99 -0.01
CA SER A 334 -4.07 -19.53 1.15
C SER A 334 -5.22 -20.52 1.38
N TYR A 335 -5.10 -21.33 2.42
CA TYR A 335 -6.15 -22.29 2.78
C TYR A 335 -7.37 -21.61 3.41
N ASP A 336 -7.13 -20.60 4.24
CA ASP A 336 -8.19 -19.88 4.95
C ASP A 336 -9.04 -19.03 4.00
N ASP A 337 -8.42 -18.50 2.94
CA ASP A 337 -9.10 -17.69 1.91
C ASP A 337 -9.45 -18.50 0.65
N TYR A 338 -9.20 -19.81 0.66
CA TYR A 338 -9.53 -20.76 -0.42
C TYR A 338 -9.04 -20.33 -1.80
N TYR A 339 -7.80 -19.82 -1.91
CA TYR A 339 -7.19 -19.55 -3.21
C TYR A 339 -5.73 -19.98 -3.32
N ALA A 340 -5.28 -20.11 -4.56
CA ALA A 340 -3.91 -20.48 -4.89
C ALA A 340 -3.32 -19.53 -5.94
N ILE A 341 -2.02 -19.30 -5.85
CA ILE A 341 -1.21 -18.61 -6.86
C ILE A 341 -0.23 -19.63 -7.40
N ILE A 342 -0.33 -19.92 -8.70
CA ILE A 342 0.71 -20.59 -9.46
C ILE A 342 1.63 -19.49 -9.96
N TRP A 343 2.94 -19.57 -9.73
CA TRP A 343 3.83 -18.48 -10.12
C TRP A 343 5.06 -18.94 -10.91
N ASP A 344 5.51 -18.06 -11.80
CA ASP A 344 6.76 -18.17 -12.54
C ASP A 344 7.59 -16.89 -12.42
N ALA A 345 8.90 -17.06 -12.31
CA ALA A 345 9.89 -16.02 -12.16
C ALA A 345 10.65 -15.84 -13.48
N LYS A 346 10.79 -14.59 -13.94
CA LYS A 346 11.51 -14.27 -15.18
C LYS A 346 12.57 -13.21 -14.90
N VAL A 347 13.84 -13.62 -14.94
CA VAL A 347 14.99 -12.72 -14.88
C VAL A 347 15.25 -12.14 -16.28
N ARG A 348 15.06 -10.84 -16.47
CA ARG A 348 15.22 -10.15 -17.76
C ARG A 348 15.74 -8.73 -17.58
N THR A 349 16.74 -8.37 -18.37
CA THR A 349 17.33 -7.02 -18.35
C THR A 349 16.47 -5.96 -19.07
N LYS A 350 15.76 -6.35 -20.13
CA LYS A 350 14.98 -5.44 -20.99
C LYS A 350 13.46 -5.61 -20.85
N GLY A 351 13.01 -6.14 -19.70
CA GLY A 351 11.63 -6.55 -19.50
C GLY A 351 11.31 -7.91 -20.12
N TYR A 352 10.21 -8.52 -19.69
CA TYR A 352 9.74 -9.82 -20.15
C TYR A 352 8.70 -9.69 -21.28
N SER A 353 8.78 -10.57 -22.27
CA SER A 353 7.83 -10.72 -23.38
C SER A 353 7.33 -12.16 -23.41
N MET A 354 6.01 -12.37 -23.56
CA MET A 354 5.39 -13.70 -23.53
C MET A 354 5.66 -14.52 -24.79
N GLY A 355 5.66 -13.89 -25.98
CA GLY A 355 6.15 -14.46 -27.24
C GLY A 355 5.82 -15.95 -27.47
N THR A 356 6.85 -16.77 -27.73
CA THR A 356 6.75 -18.19 -28.12
C THR A 356 6.64 -19.19 -26.96
N ASP A 357 6.73 -18.75 -25.71
CA ASP A 357 6.72 -19.65 -24.52
C ASP A 357 5.29 -20.07 -24.10
N ASP A 358 4.26 -19.41 -24.64
CA ASP A 358 2.84 -19.56 -24.28
C ASP A 358 2.31 -20.99 -24.32
N ARG A 359 2.76 -21.81 -25.28
CA ARG A 359 2.28 -23.19 -25.38
C ARG A 359 2.74 -24.02 -24.19
N THR A 360 4.00 -23.87 -23.79
CA THR A 360 4.58 -24.63 -22.68
C THR A 360 3.95 -24.18 -21.35
N ILE A 361 3.79 -22.87 -21.18
CA ILE A 361 3.12 -22.27 -20.03
C ILE A 361 1.72 -22.84 -19.87
N ARG A 362 0.92 -22.83 -20.94
CA ARG A 362 -0.45 -23.35 -20.92
C ARG A 362 -0.51 -24.83 -20.53
N ASP A 363 0.39 -25.66 -21.04
CA ASP A 363 0.40 -27.10 -20.74
C ASP A 363 0.53 -27.34 -19.23
N TYR A 364 1.53 -26.75 -18.57
CA TYR A 364 1.75 -27.00 -17.14
C TYR A 364 0.78 -26.24 -16.24
N VAL A 365 0.35 -25.02 -16.61
CA VAL A 365 -0.68 -24.28 -15.87
C VAL A 365 -1.98 -25.08 -15.89
N THR A 366 -2.37 -25.65 -17.04
CA THR A 366 -3.56 -26.53 -17.15
C THR A 366 -3.47 -27.71 -16.20
N THR A 367 -2.32 -28.41 -16.17
CA THR A 367 -2.15 -29.57 -15.29
C THR A 367 -2.27 -29.18 -13.82
N GLN A 368 -1.59 -28.11 -13.39
CA GLN A 368 -1.59 -27.67 -12.00
C GLN A 368 -2.94 -27.08 -11.58
N SER A 369 -3.56 -26.25 -12.41
CA SER A 369 -4.86 -25.65 -12.12
C SER A 369 -5.95 -26.72 -11.99
N ARG A 370 -5.94 -27.75 -12.85
CA ARG A 370 -6.86 -28.89 -12.77
C ARG A 370 -6.65 -29.70 -11.49
N ASP A 371 -5.41 -29.95 -11.09
CA ASP A 371 -5.13 -30.70 -9.87
C ASP A 371 -5.61 -29.93 -8.62
N LEU A 372 -5.34 -28.63 -8.56
CA LEU A 372 -5.82 -27.75 -7.49
C LEU A 372 -7.35 -27.70 -7.43
N ARG A 373 -8.02 -27.61 -8.59
CA ARG A 373 -9.48 -27.56 -8.68
C ARG A 373 -10.13 -28.91 -8.34
N LYS A 374 -9.54 -30.04 -8.77
CA LYS A 374 -10.04 -31.40 -8.45
C LYS A 374 -10.02 -31.70 -6.95
N ARG A 375 -9.06 -31.15 -6.21
CA ARG A 375 -8.99 -31.30 -4.75
C ARG A 375 -10.14 -30.57 -4.03
N GLY A 376 -10.91 -29.73 -4.73
CA GLY A 376 -12.09 -29.04 -4.21
C GLY A 376 -11.81 -27.97 -3.15
N GLN A 377 -10.53 -27.73 -2.84
CA GLN A 377 -10.08 -26.89 -1.73
C GLN A 377 -9.91 -25.42 -2.12
N PHE A 378 -9.65 -25.12 -3.39
CA PHE A 378 -9.39 -23.75 -3.86
C PHE A 378 -10.49 -23.31 -4.82
N ARG A 379 -11.16 -22.20 -4.48
CA ARG A 379 -12.21 -21.57 -5.29
C ARG A 379 -11.62 -20.71 -6.39
N ASN A 380 -10.59 -19.94 -6.04
CA ASN A 380 -9.88 -19.06 -6.96
C ASN A 380 -8.45 -19.57 -7.19
N ILE A 381 -8.01 -19.56 -8.44
CA ILE A 381 -6.66 -19.94 -8.85
C ILE A 381 -6.13 -18.83 -9.74
N TYR A 382 -5.01 -18.23 -9.35
CA TYR A 382 -4.35 -17.18 -10.11
C TYR A 382 -3.06 -17.74 -10.72
N TYR A 383 -2.70 -17.27 -11.91
CA TYR A 383 -1.38 -17.51 -12.48
C TYR A 383 -0.58 -16.21 -12.51
N MET A 384 0.57 -16.16 -11.83
CA MET A 384 1.36 -14.95 -11.67
C MET A 384 2.71 -15.08 -12.36
N ILE A 385 3.04 -14.15 -13.25
CA ILE A 385 4.39 -14.04 -13.82
C ILE A 385 5.09 -12.86 -13.17
N ILE A 386 6.27 -13.11 -12.60
CA ILE A 386 7.03 -12.13 -11.83
C ILE A 386 8.31 -11.76 -12.56
N SER A 387 8.48 -10.49 -12.92
CA SER A 387 9.67 -10.00 -13.61
C SER A 387 10.08 -8.59 -13.18
N SER A 388 11.12 -8.04 -13.80
CA SER A 388 11.61 -6.68 -13.52
C SER A 388 10.70 -5.60 -14.11
N SER A 389 10.16 -5.86 -15.30
CA SER A 389 9.21 -5.03 -16.04
C SER A 389 8.62 -5.84 -17.22
N PHE A 390 7.65 -5.26 -17.90
CA PHE A 390 6.92 -5.85 -19.03
C PHE A 390 6.91 -4.83 -20.19
N ALA A 391 7.23 -5.26 -21.42
CA ALA A 391 7.49 -4.43 -22.60
C ALA A 391 6.48 -4.55 -23.77
N ASP A 392 5.59 -5.55 -23.80
CA ASP A 392 4.74 -5.87 -24.97
C ASP A 392 3.24 -5.83 -24.67
N ASP A 393 2.40 -6.06 -25.69
CA ASP A 393 0.97 -6.34 -25.53
C ASP A 393 0.77 -7.80 -25.12
N TYR A 394 0.14 -8.01 -23.96
CA TYR A 394 -0.07 -9.34 -23.35
C TYR A 394 -1.51 -9.82 -23.43
N ASP A 395 -2.42 -9.00 -23.97
CA ASP A 395 -3.85 -9.23 -23.82
C ASP A 395 -4.29 -10.54 -24.46
N ASP A 396 -3.77 -10.85 -25.65
CA ASP A 396 -4.08 -12.10 -26.35
C ASP A 396 -3.52 -13.34 -25.63
N ALA A 397 -2.28 -13.28 -25.14
CA ALA A 397 -1.64 -14.39 -24.43
C ALA A 397 -2.34 -14.66 -23.08
N ILE A 398 -2.65 -13.61 -22.31
CA ILE A 398 -3.43 -13.69 -21.07
C ILE A 398 -4.80 -14.30 -21.35
N ARG A 399 -5.50 -13.80 -22.38
CA ARG A 399 -6.82 -14.30 -22.76
C ARG A 399 -6.79 -15.79 -23.12
N LEU A 400 -5.80 -16.22 -23.88
CA LEU A 400 -5.63 -17.63 -24.26
C LEU A 400 -5.40 -18.53 -23.04
N ILE A 401 -4.52 -18.13 -22.11
CA ILE A 401 -4.28 -18.88 -20.86
C ILE A 401 -5.58 -19.01 -20.06
N LYS A 402 -6.35 -17.92 -19.92
CA LYS A 402 -7.63 -17.94 -19.18
C LYS A 402 -8.69 -18.81 -19.84
N MET A 403 -8.76 -18.82 -21.17
CA MET A 403 -9.74 -19.63 -21.90
C MET A 403 -9.42 -21.13 -21.90
N GLU A 404 -8.16 -21.50 -21.82
CA GLU A 404 -7.72 -22.90 -21.95
C GLU A 404 -7.41 -23.60 -20.62
N THR A 405 -7.26 -22.83 -19.53
CA THR A 405 -6.90 -23.34 -18.20
C THR A 405 -7.99 -23.07 -17.16
N ASP A 406 -7.82 -23.57 -15.93
CA ASP A 406 -8.78 -23.35 -14.82
C ASP A 406 -8.44 -22.11 -13.97
N VAL A 407 -7.55 -21.24 -14.45
CA VAL A 407 -7.17 -20.03 -13.72
C VAL A 407 -8.22 -18.94 -13.90
N ASN A 408 -8.50 -18.21 -12.83
CA ASN A 408 -9.43 -17.10 -12.81
C ASN A 408 -8.84 -15.85 -13.46
N GLU A 409 -7.56 -15.58 -13.22
CA GLU A 409 -6.85 -14.42 -13.75
C GLU A 409 -5.35 -14.69 -13.94
N VAL A 410 -4.74 -14.00 -14.90
CA VAL A 410 -3.29 -13.98 -15.09
C VAL A 410 -2.75 -12.63 -14.61
N VAL A 411 -1.83 -12.67 -13.65
CA VAL A 411 -1.27 -11.48 -13.00
C VAL A 411 0.16 -11.28 -13.48
N LEU A 412 0.44 -10.14 -14.10
CA LEU A 412 1.81 -9.72 -14.40
C LEU A 412 2.30 -8.86 -13.23
N ALA A 413 3.26 -9.35 -12.44
CA ALA A 413 3.74 -8.65 -11.26
C ALA A 413 5.19 -8.20 -11.43
N GLU A 414 5.46 -6.93 -11.12
CA GLU A 414 6.83 -6.47 -10.99
C GLU A 414 7.43 -6.97 -9.67
N ALA A 415 8.71 -7.33 -9.68
CA ALA A 415 9.43 -7.73 -8.47
C ALA A 415 9.39 -6.65 -7.38
N LYS A 416 9.33 -5.36 -7.78
CA LYS A 416 9.11 -4.24 -6.85
C LYS A 416 7.75 -4.32 -6.14
N ALA A 417 6.71 -4.77 -6.80
CA ALA A 417 5.39 -4.94 -6.19
C ALA A 417 5.40 -6.03 -5.11
N ILE A 418 6.15 -7.12 -5.31
CA ILE A 418 6.31 -8.18 -4.30
C ILE A 418 7.02 -7.64 -3.04
N VAL A 419 8.05 -6.80 -3.22
CA VAL A 419 8.71 -6.13 -2.10
C VAL A 419 7.74 -5.23 -1.34
N GLU A 420 6.95 -4.44 -2.06
CA GLU A 420 5.96 -3.54 -1.47
C GLU A 420 4.85 -4.29 -0.71
N LEU A 421 4.41 -5.44 -1.24
CA LEU A 421 3.45 -6.31 -0.53
C LEU A 421 4.02 -6.76 0.81
N VAL A 422 5.29 -7.18 0.84
CA VAL A 422 5.95 -7.61 2.08
C VAL A 422 6.10 -6.46 3.05
N ASP A 423 6.58 -5.29 2.60
CA ASP A 423 6.71 -4.10 3.45
C ASP A 423 5.37 -3.71 4.07
N THR A 424 4.35 -3.57 3.23
CA THR A 424 3.01 -3.15 3.66
C THR A 424 2.36 -4.18 4.60
N LYS A 425 2.51 -5.48 4.33
CA LYS A 425 2.02 -6.54 5.22
C LYS A 425 2.75 -6.55 6.57
N LEU A 426 4.07 -6.35 6.60
CA LEU A 426 4.84 -6.38 7.84
C LEU A 426 4.65 -5.12 8.68
N ARG A 427 4.40 -3.97 8.06
CA ARG A 427 4.06 -2.73 8.75
C ARG A 427 2.65 -2.77 9.36
N ASP A 428 1.69 -3.39 8.70
CA ASP A 428 0.29 -3.44 9.13
C ASP A 428 -0.30 -4.88 9.14
N PRO A 429 0.26 -5.82 9.92
CA PRO A 429 0.01 -7.27 9.76
C PRO A 429 -1.43 -7.71 10.09
N ILE A 430 -2.12 -6.97 10.96
CA ILE A 430 -3.52 -7.24 11.32
C ILE A 430 -4.48 -6.70 10.26
N GLN A 431 -4.14 -5.57 9.62
CA GLN A 431 -5.02 -4.89 8.67
C GLN A 431 -4.94 -5.51 7.28
N ILE A 432 -3.74 -5.85 6.83
CA ILE A 432 -3.49 -6.36 5.49
C ILE A 432 -3.68 -7.88 5.52
N THR A 433 -4.87 -8.38 5.18
CA THR A 433 -5.16 -9.82 5.14
C THR A 433 -4.67 -10.45 3.81
N LEU A 434 -4.63 -11.78 3.74
CA LEU A 434 -4.43 -12.48 2.47
C LEU A 434 -5.72 -12.58 1.65
N GLY A 435 -6.87 -12.37 2.27
CA GLY A 435 -8.20 -12.58 1.69
C GLY A 435 -8.65 -11.51 0.68
N PRO A 436 -9.92 -11.58 0.23
CA PRO A 436 -10.47 -10.72 -0.82
C PRO A 436 -10.58 -9.25 -0.40
N ASP A 437 -10.54 -8.96 0.90
CA ASP A 437 -10.45 -7.61 1.45
C ASP A 437 -9.00 -7.09 1.54
N GLY A 438 -8.00 -7.97 1.47
CA GLY A 438 -6.59 -7.64 1.52
C GLY A 438 -5.89 -7.90 0.19
N ILE A 439 -4.80 -8.68 0.22
CA ILE A 439 -3.90 -8.88 -0.91
C ILE A 439 -4.59 -9.52 -2.12
N GLN A 440 -5.55 -10.43 -1.94
CA GLN A 440 -6.18 -11.14 -3.07
C GLN A 440 -6.88 -10.21 -4.06
N ARG A 441 -7.39 -9.05 -3.61
CA ARG A 441 -8.06 -8.07 -4.50
C ARG A 441 -7.15 -7.57 -5.61
N LEU A 442 -5.85 -7.53 -5.36
CA LEU A 442 -4.85 -7.06 -6.32
C LEU A 442 -4.72 -8.03 -7.50
N PHE A 443 -5.04 -9.30 -7.29
CA PHE A 443 -4.96 -10.34 -8.31
C PHE A 443 -6.22 -10.40 -9.18
N ALA A 444 -7.28 -9.67 -8.81
CA ALA A 444 -8.50 -9.54 -9.59
C ALA A 444 -8.48 -8.31 -10.53
N HIS A 445 -7.45 -7.47 -10.46
CA HIS A 445 -7.29 -6.33 -11.34
C HIS A 445 -6.58 -6.75 -12.63
N SER A 446 -7.09 -6.27 -13.77
CA SER A 446 -6.44 -6.44 -15.07
C SER A 446 -5.24 -5.51 -15.19
N GLY A 447 -4.13 -6.00 -15.77
CA GLY A 447 -2.94 -5.23 -16.04
C GLY A 447 -1.72 -5.67 -15.21
N ILE A 448 -0.74 -4.77 -15.08
CA ILE A 448 0.49 -5.04 -14.36
C ILE A 448 0.35 -4.61 -12.89
N LEU A 449 0.62 -5.53 -11.98
CA LEU A 449 0.75 -5.26 -10.56
C LEU A 449 2.09 -4.57 -10.29
N THR A 450 2.03 -3.26 -10.07
CA THR A 450 3.17 -2.39 -9.73
C THR A 450 3.19 -2.06 -8.24
N ALA A 451 4.33 -1.58 -7.74
CA ALA A 451 4.44 -1.11 -6.35
C ALA A 451 3.48 0.05 -6.06
N ASP A 452 3.30 0.97 -7.01
CA ASP A 452 2.35 2.09 -6.86
C ASP A 452 0.91 1.59 -6.72
N LEU A 453 0.51 0.57 -7.49
CA LEU A 453 -0.81 -0.03 -7.36
C LEU A 453 -0.99 -0.72 -5.99
N VAL A 454 0.03 -1.41 -5.48
CA VAL A 454 -0.01 -1.99 -4.14
C VAL A 454 -0.24 -0.91 -3.09
N LYS A 455 0.54 0.18 -3.13
CA LYS A 455 0.39 1.31 -2.21
C LYS A 455 -1.00 1.92 -2.29
N GLU A 456 -1.47 2.19 -3.50
CA GLU A 456 -2.77 2.82 -3.73
C GLU A 456 -3.96 2.00 -3.21
N GLN A 457 -3.85 0.67 -3.28
CA GLN A 457 -4.95 -0.23 -2.95
C GLN A 457 -4.89 -0.73 -1.51
N LEU A 458 -3.69 -0.82 -0.91
CA LEU A 458 -3.48 -1.36 0.44
C LEU A 458 -3.16 -0.33 1.52
N LEU A 459 -2.74 0.89 1.16
CA LEU A 459 -2.50 2.00 2.13
C LEU A 459 -3.67 2.95 2.22
#